data_AF-A0A7X8UKR1-F1
#
_entry.id   AF-A0A7X8UKR1-F1
#
_cell.length_a   1.000
_cell.length_b   1.000
_cell.length_c   1.000
_cell.angle_alpha   90.00
_cell.angle_beta   90.00
_cell.angle_gamma   90.00
#
_symmetry.space_group_name_H-M   'P 1'
#
loop_
_entity.id
_entity.type
_entity.pdbx_description
1 polymer ?
#
loop_
_entity_poly.entity_id
_entity_poly.type
_entity_poly.pdbx_seq_one_letter_code
_entity_poly.pdbx_strand_id
1 'polypeptide(L)'
;MTQRQRSKRGAVVAIALLLIIVVLVMVVLLDRDSAKQDRAAAYAASSTTGFTSPYDLTELPTDIDLDTIREAAFLSISLPSETGELTSYGVSADVPAAQDLIDALMSAQELDADNVHSLGASSGSSPESSNNGAVAPSLVFVLPTRETVTFAVDLQQGLATRGSKAWRPDRDLKTLVDAATVRPR
;
A
#
# COMPACT_ATOMS: atom_id res chain seq x y z
N MET A 1 -25.03 49.76 22.38
CA MET A 1 -25.87 48.54 22.22
C MET A 1 -25.40 47.71 21.01
N THR A 2 -24.09 47.47 20.88
CA THR A 2 -23.46 47.17 19.57
C THR A 2 -22.46 45.99 19.59
N GLN A 3 -22.37 45.27 20.71
CA GLN A 3 -21.37 44.21 20.90
C GLN A 3 -21.95 42.78 20.77
N ARG A 4 -23.26 42.59 21.02
CA ARG A 4 -23.94 41.29 20.90
C ARG A 4 -24.18 40.82 19.46
N GLN A 5 -23.99 41.69 18.46
CA GLN A 5 -24.26 41.37 17.06
C GLN A 5 -23.05 40.76 16.33
N ARG A 6 -21.82 41.07 16.77
CA ARG A 6 -20.59 40.49 16.21
C ARG A 6 -20.37 39.04 16.62
N SER A 7 -20.68 38.68 17.88
CA SER A 7 -20.56 37.29 18.34
C SER A 7 -21.53 36.34 17.64
N LYS A 8 -22.76 36.80 17.35
CA LYS A 8 -23.75 36.02 16.58
C LYS A 8 -23.29 35.77 15.15
N ARG A 9 -22.66 36.76 14.50
CA ARG A 9 -22.10 36.61 13.14
C ARG A 9 -20.90 35.67 13.12
N GLY A 10 -20.01 35.74 14.12
CA GLY A 10 -18.90 34.81 14.26
C GLY A 10 -19.35 33.36 14.51
N ALA A 11 -20.37 33.17 15.35
CA ALA A 11 -20.93 31.85 15.63
C ALA A 11 -21.59 31.23 14.39
N VAL A 12 -22.32 32.02 13.59
CA VAL A 12 -22.96 31.54 12.35
C VAL A 12 -21.91 31.12 11.31
N VAL A 13 -20.82 31.88 11.16
CA VAL A 13 -19.73 31.53 10.23
C VAL A 13 -19.00 30.26 10.68
N ALA A 14 -18.75 30.09 11.98
CA ALA A 14 -18.10 28.89 12.51
C ALA A 14 -18.95 27.63 12.30
N ILE A 15 -20.27 27.72 12.51
CA ILE A 15 -21.20 26.60 12.28
C ILE A 15 -21.27 26.26 10.78
N ALA A 16 -21.29 27.27 9.91
CA ALA A 16 -21.30 27.05 8.46
C ALA A 16 -20.02 26.34 7.98
N LEU A 17 -18.84 26.74 8.49
CA LEU A 17 -17.58 26.08 8.18
C LEU A 17 -17.56 24.62 8.64
N LEU A 18 -18.06 24.35 9.85
CA LEU A 18 -18.10 22.99 10.38
C LEU A 18 -19.02 22.09 9.55
N LEU A 19 -20.17 22.60 9.11
CA LEU A 19 -21.07 21.89 8.20
C LEU A 19 -20.41 21.57 6.86
N ILE A 20 -19.66 22.50 6.28
CA ILE A 20 -18.93 22.27 5.02
C ILE A 20 -17.91 21.15 5.19
N ILE A 21 -17.14 21.15 6.29
CA ILE A 21 -16.15 20.09 6.57
C ILE A 21 -16.85 18.74 6.72
N VAL A 22 -17.95 18.67 7.47
CA VAL A 22 -18.72 17.42 7.66
C VAL A 22 -19.25 16.89 6.32
N VAL A 23 -19.81 17.75 5.47
CA VAL A 23 -20.29 17.35 4.14
C VAL A 23 -19.13 16.85 3.28
N LEU A 24 -17.99 17.53 3.30
CA LEU A 24 -16.82 17.15 2.51
C LEU A 24 -16.23 15.80 2.95
N VAL A 25 -16.14 15.58 4.27
CA VAL A 25 -15.76 14.28 4.84
C VAL A 25 -16.76 13.20 4.44
N MET A 26 -18.06 13.49 4.48
CA MET A 26 -19.08 12.51 4.11
C MET A 26 -19.04 12.16 2.61
N VAL A 27 -18.78 13.13 1.73
CA VAL A 27 -18.59 12.89 0.30
C VAL A 27 -17.37 12.01 0.05
N VAL A 28 -16.23 12.27 0.71
CA VAL A 28 -15.02 11.44 0.58
C VAL A 28 -15.24 10.02 1.08
N LEU A 29 -16.00 9.85 2.17
CA LEU A 29 -16.34 8.52 2.69
C LEU A 29 -17.30 7.77 1.74
N LEU A 30 -18.32 8.45 1.20
CA LEU A 30 -19.27 7.86 0.26
C LEU A 30 -18.64 7.47 -1.08
N ASP A 31 -17.67 8.26 -1.58
CA ASP A 31 -16.96 7.95 -2.82
C ASP A 31 -16.06 6.71 -2.65
N ARG A 32 -15.42 6.58 -1.47
CA ARG A 32 -14.66 5.38 -1.12
C ARG A 32 -15.54 4.14 -1.01
N ASP A 33 -16.71 4.25 -0.38
CA ASP A 33 -17.63 3.12 -0.26
C ASP A 33 -18.26 2.73 -1.60
N SER A 34 -18.52 3.70 -2.48
CA SER A 34 -19.04 3.45 -3.84
C SER A 34 -18.00 2.71 -4.68
N ALA A 35 -16.73 3.15 -4.65
CA ALA A 35 -15.64 2.44 -5.33
C ALA A 35 -15.45 1.00 -4.79
N LYS A 36 -15.68 0.78 -3.48
CA LYS A 36 -15.66 -0.57 -2.86
C LYS A 36 -16.85 -1.42 -3.33
N GLN A 37 -18.04 -0.85 -3.37
CA GLN A 37 -19.26 -1.54 -3.79
C GLN A 37 -19.23 -1.87 -5.28
N ASP A 38 -18.74 -0.97 -6.13
CA ASP A 38 -18.61 -1.21 -7.56
C ASP A 38 -17.58 -2.30 -7.85
N ARG A 39 -16.47 -2.38 -7.09
CA ARG A 39 -15.51 -3.49 -7.16
C ARG A 39 -16.13 -4.81 -6.69
N ALA A 40 -16.83 -4.80 -5.56
CA ALA A 40 -17.50 -5.99 -5.04
C ALA A 40 -18.59 -6.50 -6.01
N ALA A 41 -19.31 -5.58 -6.66
CA ALA A 41 -20.31 -5.90 -7.69
C ALA A 41 -19.67 -6.42 -8.99
N ALA A 42 -18.56 -5.83 -9.44
CA ALA A 42 -17.78 -6.33 -10.56
C ALA A 42 -17.20 -7.73 -10.29
N TYR A 43 -16.81 -8.01 -9.04
CA TYR A 43 -16.36 -9.33 -8.60
C TYR A 43 -17.50 -10.36 -8.58
N ALA A 44 -18.67 -10.00 -8.03
CA ALA A 44 -19.87 -10.83 -8.06
C ALA A 44 -20.34 -11.12 -9.49
N ALA A 45 -20.22 -10.15 -10.40
CA ALA A 45 -20.52 -10.31 -11.82
C ALA A 45 -19.48 -11.19 -12.55
N SER A 46 -18.20 -11.09 -12.20
CA SER A 46 -17.11 -11.89 -12.77
C SER A 46 -17.01 -13.31 -12.21
N SER A 47 -17.80 -13.63 -11.17
CA SER A 47 -17.78 -14.92 -10.45
C SER A 47 -18.30 -16.12 -11.27
N THR A 48 -18.68 -15.94 -12.54
CA THR A 48 -19.28 -17.03 -13.36
C THR A 48 -18.39 -17.57 -14.49
N THR A 49 -17.20 -16.99 -14.77
CA THR A 49 -16.42 -17.43 -15.95
C THR A 49 -14.88 -17.42 -15.82
N GLY A 50 -14.28 -17.12 -14.66
CA GLY A 50 -12.85 -16.76 -14.64
C GLY A 50 -11.88 -17.46 -13.67
N PHE A 51 -12.31 -18.21 -12.65
CA PHE A 51 -11.36 -18.77 -11.67
C PHE A 51 -10.89 -20.17 -12.06
N THR A 52 -9.65 -20.28 -12.54
CA THR A 52 -9.06 -21.57 -12.96
C THR A 52 -8.46 -22.37 -11.80
N SER A 53 -8.23 -21.76 -10.63
CA SER A 53 -7.72 -22.44 -9.43
C SER A 53 -8.00 -21.63 -8.15
N PRO A 54 -8.18 -22.26 -6.98
CA PRO A 54 -8.25 -21.57 -5.67
C PRO A 54 -6.96 -20.82 -5.29
N TYR A 55 -5.86 -21.01 -6.01
CA TYR A 55 -4.57 -20.32 -5.80
C TYR A 55 -4.28 -19.24 -6.83
N ASP A 56 -5.23 -18.97 -7.73
CA ASP A 56 -5.08 -17.92 -8.73
C ASP A 56 -5.21 -16.55 -8.05
N LEU A 57 -4.12 -15.78 -8.05
CA LEU A 57 -4.05 -14.42 -7.50
C LEU A 57 -3.90 -13.43 -8.65
N THR A 58 -4.59 -12.29 -8.57
CA THR A 58 -4.53 -11.26 -9.61
C THR A 58 -3.74 -10.05 -9.12
N GLU A 59 -2.65 -9.70 -9.79
CA GLU A 59 -1.90 -8.47 -9.48
C GLU A 59 -2.70 -7.23 -9.91
N LEU A 60 -2.84 -6.28 -8.99
CA LEU A 60 -3.53 -5.02 -9.26
C LEU A 60 -2.69 -4.09 -10.15
N PRO A 61 -3.33 -3.21 -10.94
CA PRO A 61 -2.65 -2.19 -11.74
C PRO A 61 -1.71 -1.29 -10.92
N THR A 62 -0.58 -0.89 -11.50
CA THR A 62 0.50 -0.13 -10.82
C THR A 62 0.09 1.26 -10.32
N ASP A 63 -1.03 1.78 -10.80
CA ASP A 63 -1.63 3.07 -10.45
C ASP A 63 -2.68 2.98 -9.31
N ILE A 64 -2.93 1.80 -8.75
CA ILE A 64 -3.81 1.65 -7.58
C ILE A 64 -3.31 2.52 -6.41
N ASP A 65 -4.27 3.05 -5.65
CA ASP A 65 -3.99 3.82 -4.43
C ASP A 65 -3.21 2.97 -3.42
N LEU A 66 -2.14 3.55 -2.86
CA LEU A 66 -1.31 2.92 -1.85
C LEU A 66 -2.13 2.55 -0.61
N ASP A 67 -3.22 3.29 -0.33
CA ASP A 67 -4.16 2.98 0.75
C ASP A 67 -4.80 1.59 0.65
N THR A 68 -4.77 0.98 -0.53
CA THR A 68 -5.30 -0.37 -0.79
C THR A 68 -4.57 -1.43 0.04
N ILE A 69 -3.28 -1.25 0.34
CA ILE A 69 -2.50 -2.25 1.11
C ILE A 69 -2.96 -2.37 2.56
N ARG A 70 -3.69 -1.37 3.09
CA ARG A 70 -4.29 -1.43 4.43
C ARG A 70 -5.26 -2.60 4.59
N GLU A 71 -5.91 -2.97 3.50
CA GLU A 71 -6.92 -4.03 3.48
C GLU A 71 -6.31 -5.42 3.29
N ALA A 72 -4.98 -5.54 3.24
CA ALA A 72 -4.29 -6.82 3.11
C ALA A 72 -4.68 -7.77 4.26
N ALA A 73 -5.00 -9.02 3.92
CA ALA A 73 -5.20 -10.08 4.89
C ALA A 73 -3.86 -10.73 5.26
N PHE A 74 -2.91 -10.72 4.33
CA PHE A 74 -1.64 -11.41 4.45
C PHE A 74 -0.55 -10.67 3.69
N LEU A 75 0.67 -10.75 4.20
CA LEU A 75 1.87 -10.22 3.59
C LEU A 75 2.84 -11.36 3.30
N SER A 76 3.27 -11.48 2.04
CA SER A 76 4.37 -12.34 1.64
C SER A 76 5.62 -11.51 1.43
N ILE A 77 6.66 -11.76 2.22
CA ILE A 77 7.95 -11.07 2.17
C ILE A 77 8.96 -12.03 1.56
N SER A 78 9.57 -11.68 0.43
CA SER A 78 10.60 -12.51 -0.19
C SER A 78 11.96 -11.86 -0.06
N LEU A 79 12.92 -12.57 0.54
CA LEU A 79 14.28 -12.09 0.80
C LEU A 79 15.31 -13.07 0.24
N PRO A 80 16.33 -12.60 -0.51
CA PRO A 80 17.45 -13.47 -0.87
C PRO A 80 18.26 -13.80 0.39
N SER A 81 18.64 -15.08 0.53
CA SER A 81 19.56 -15.56 1.55
C SER A 81 20.99 -15.15 1.23
N GLU A 82 21.92 -15.39 2.17
CA GLU A 82 23.36 -15.20 1.95
C GLU A 82 23.91 -16.05 0.79
N THR A 83 23.25 -17.16 0.44
CA THR A 83 23.60 -18.02 -0.69
C THR A 83 22.93 -17.63 -2.00
N GLY A 84 22.10 -16.58 -1.99
CA GLY A 84 21.33 -16.11 -3.14
C GLY A 84 20.01 -16.84 -3.37
N GLU A 85 19.59 -17.75 -2.48
CA GLU A 85 18.30 -18.43 -2.56
C GLU A 85 17.18 -17.55 -2.02
N LEU A 86 16.05 -17.47 -2.73
CA LEU A 86 14.90 -16.69 -2.27
C LEU A 86 14.17 -17.43 -1.14
N THR A 87 14.06 -16.80 0.02
CA THR A 87 13.22 -17.26 1.12
C THR A 87 11.97 -16.40 1.21
N SER A 88 10.79 -17.02 1.14
CA SER A 88 9.51 -16.34 1.31
C SER A 88 8.95 -16.56 2.71
N TYR A 89 8.59 -15.47 3.37
CA TYR A 89 7.98 -15.43 4.69
C TYR A 89 6.52 -15.02 4.55
N GLY A 90 5.65 -15.84 5.12
CA GLY A 90 4.23 -15.55 5.20
C GLY A 90 3.88 -14.93 6.55
N VAL A 91 3.32 -13.73 6.53
CA VAL A 91 2.97 -12.97 7.74
C VAL A 91 1.51 -12.56 7.67
N SER A 92 0.74 -12.88 8.71
CA SER A 92 -0.64 -12.40 8.80
C SER A 92 -0.63 -10.88 8.97
N ALA A 93 -1.48 -10.16 8.25
CA ALA A 93 -1.46 -8.70 8.28
C ALA A 93 -1.87 -8.13 9.65
N ASP A 94 -2.59 -8.89 10.48
CA ASP A 94 -3.07 -8.46 11.80
C ASP A 94 -1.99 -8.45 12.90
N VAL A 95 -0.81 -9.02 12.65
CA VAL A 95 0.27 -9.00 13.64
C VAL A 95 0.94 -7.62 13.70
N PRO A 96 1.38 -7.14 14.88
CA PRO A 96 1.90 -5.78 15.04
C PRO A 96 3.04 -5.43 14.07
N ALA A 97 3.96 -6.36 13.82
CA ALA A 97 5.08 -6.13 12.91
C ALA A 97 4.64 -5.95 11.44
N ALA A 98 3.58 -6.64 11.00
CA ALA A 98 3.03 -6.45 9.66
C ALA A 98 2.28 -5.11 9.55
N GLN A 99 1.51 -4.74 10.59
CA GLN A 99 0.86 -3.44 10.66
C GLN A 99 1.86 -2.29 10.63
N ASP A 100 2.97 -2.43 11.35
CA ASP A 100 4.04 -1.43 11.32
C ASP A 100 4.63 -1.24 9.91
N LEU A 101 4.84 -2.33 9.18
CA LEU A 101 5.35 -2.28 7.81
C LEU A 101 4.31 -1.68 6.85
N ILE A 102 3.02 -2.03 6.99
CA ILE A 102 1.91 -1.43 6.25
C ILE A 102 1.87 0.08 6.49
N ASP A 103 1.80 0.51 7.75
CA ASP A 103 1.70 1.92 8.12
C ASP A 103 2.89 2.73 7.60
N ALA A 104 4.11 2.16 7.68
CA ALA A 104 5.32 2.83 7.21
C ALA A 104 5.33 3.03 5.69
N LEU A 105 4.81 2.07 4.93
CA LEU A 105 4.66 2.21 3.48
C LEU A 105 3.55 3.21 3.14
N MET A 106 2.43 3.17 3.84
CA MET A 106 1.32 4.10 3.63
C MET A 106 1.67 5.55 3.94
N SER A 107 2.52 5.78 4.94
CA SER A 107 3.03 7.11 5.28
C SER A 107 4.28 7.50 4.48
N ALA A 108 4.77 6.63 3.59
CA ALA A 108 6.03 6.84 2.90
C ALA A 108 5.96 8.04 1.94
N GLN A 109 7.06 8.76 1.86
CA GLN A 109 7.22 9.84 0.89
C GLN A 109 7.40 9.24 -0.51
N GLU A 110 6.50 9.56 -1.44
CA GLU A 110 6.71 9.28 -2.87
C GLU A 110 7.87 10.15 -3.38
N LEU A 111 8.82 9.52 -4.08
CA LEU A 111 9.98 10.19 -4.64
C LEU A 111 9.68 10.65 -6.07
N ASP A 112 10.05 11.89 -6.39
CA ASP A 112 9.93 12.42 -7.76
C ASP A 112 10.73 11.58 -8.77
N ALA A 113 10.23 11.50 -10.01
CA ALA A 113 10.80 10.66 -11.08
C ALA A 113 12.30 10.89 -11.33
N ASP A 114 12.80 12.11 -11.11
CA ASP A 114 14.22 12.46 -11.24
C ASP A 114 15.10 11.73 -10.20
N ASN A 115 14.56 11.46 -9.01
CA ASN A 115 15.22 10.65 -8.00
C ASN A 115 15.17 9.16 -8.35
N VAL A 116 14.07 8.70 -8.99
CA VAL A 116 13.85 7.31 -9.39
C VAL A 116 14.81 6.86 -10.49
N HIS A 117 15.17 7.72 -11.45
CA HIS A 117 16.11 7.36 -12.53
C HIS A 117 17.54 7.08 -12.05
N SER A 118 17.97 7.63 -10.92
CA SER A 118 19.26 7.27 -10.29
C SER A 118 19.25 5.87 -9.64
N LEU A 119 18.06 5.30 -9.43
CA LEU A 119 17.79 4.06 -8.70
C LEU A 119 17.30 2.94 -9.64
N GLY A 120 16.75 3.32 -10.80
CA GLY A 120 16.08 2.45 -11.78
C GLY A 120 16.97 1.51 -12.59
N ALA A 121 18.28 1.45 -12.32
CA ALA A 121 19.17 0.43 -12.89
C ALA A 121 19.15 -0.89 -12.09
N SER A 122 18.55 -0.92 -10.89
CA SER A 122 18.59 -2.11 -10.01
C SER A 122 17.21 -2.66 -9.61
N SER A 123 16.13 -1.91 -9.76
CA SER A 123 14.78 -2.34 -9.31
C SER A 123 13.76 -2.56 -10.43
N GLY A 124 14.16 -2.31 -11.68
CA GLY A 124 13.34 -2.54 -12.88
C GLY A 124 13.33 -4.01 -13.33
N SER A 125 13.15 -4.95 -12.41
CA SER A 125 12.91 -6.34 -12.78
C SER A 125 11.42 -6.63 -12.68
N SER A 126 10.72 -6.48 -13.80
CA SER A 126 9.81 -7.56 -14.19
C SER A 126 10.57 -8.89 -14.01
N PRO A 127 9.92 -9.98 -13.57
CA PRO A 127 10.59 -11.25 -13.28
C PRO A 127 11.38 -11.86 -14.45
N GLU A 128 11.35 -11.27 -15.64
CA GLU A 128 12.05 -11.71 -16.86
C GLU A 128 13.31 -10.90 -17.24
N SER A 129 13.77 -9.92 -16.45
CA SER A 129 15.02 -9.19 -16.78
C SER A 129 15.84 -8.78 -15.57
N SER A 130 16.57 -9.76 -15.01
CA SER A 130 17.81 -9.49 -14.28
C SER A 130 18.93 -10.24 -14.99
N ASN A 131 19.73 -9.53 -15.80
CA ASN A 131 20.92 -10.05 -16.48
C ASN A 131 22.08 -10.37 -15.52
N ASN A 132 21.83 -10.44 -14.20
CA ASN A 132 22.83 -10.74 -13.18
C ASN A 132 22.38 -11.78 -12.14
N GLY A 133 21.32 -12.55 -12.38
CA GLY A 133 20.94 -13.73 -11.57
C GLY A 133 20.56 -13.47 -10.10
N ALA A 134 20.72 -12.25 -9.60
CA ALA A 134 20.33 -11.87 -8.25
C ALA A 134 18.82 -11.63 -8.21
N VAL A 135 18.13 -12.41 -7.37
CA VAL A 135 16.70 -12.27 -7.11
C VAL A 135 16.50 -11.09 -6.16
N ALA A 136 15.76 -10.07 -6.60
CA ALA A 136 15.49 -8.89 -5.79
C ALA A 136 14.48 -9.20 -4.67
N PRO A 137 14.67 -8.65 -3.46
CA PRO A 137 13.66 -8.79 -2.41
C PRO A 137 12.35 -8.08 -2.78
N SER A 138 11.23 -8.61 -2.29
CA SER A 138 9.89 -8.10 -2.62
C SER A 138 8.90 -8.22 -1.46
N LEU A 139 7.89 -7.35 -1.48
CA LEU A 139 6.74 -7.37 -0.59
C LEU A 139 5.47 -7.55 -1.41
N VAL A 140 4.68 -8.57 -1.09
CA VAL A 140 3.42 -8.87 -1.76
C VAL A 140 2.28 -8.81 -0.74
N PHE A 141 1.43 -7.81 -0.87
CA PHE A 141 0.23 -7.64 -0.04
C PHE A 141 -0.92 -8.40 -0.69
N VAL A 142 -1.45 -9.41 0.00
CA VAL A 142 -2.56 -10.23 -0.49
C VAL A 142 -3.85 -9.73 0.14
N LEU A 143 -4.77 -9.27 -0.71
CA LEU A 143 -6.09 -8.78 -0.30
C LEU A 143 -7.08 -9.94 -0.11
N PRO A 144 -8.12 -9.76 0.73
CA PRO A 144 -9.22 -10.71 0.87
C PRO A 144 -9.92 -11.07 -0.44
N THR A 145 -9.89 -10.16 -1.42
CA THR A 145 -10.46 -10.30 -2.77
C THR A 145 -9.61 -11.17 -3.70
N ARG A 146 -8.52 -11.79 -3.20
CA ARG A 146 -7.54 -12.59 -3.98
C ARG A 146 -6.76 -11.76 -5.00
N GLU A 147 -6.66 -10.47 -4.73
CA GLU A 147 -5.84 -9.52 -5.45
C GLU A 147 -4.51 -9.32 -4.73
N THR A 148 -3.46 -8.93 -5.46
CA THR A 148 -2.15 -8.62 -4.88
C THR A 148 -1.67 -7.23 -5.25
N VAL A 149 -0.90 -6.64 -4.33
CA VAL A 149 -0.09 -5.45 -4.60
C VAL A 149 1.36 -5.81 -4.31
N THR A 150 2.18 -5.80 -5.35
CA THR A 150 3.59 -6.17 -5.27
C THR A 150 4.50 -4.95 -5.33
N PHE A 151 5.46 -4.90 -4.40
CA PHE A 151 6.56 -3.93 -4.39
C PHE A 151 7.89 -4.68 -4.52
N ALA A 152 8.77 -4.18 -5.39
CA ALA A 152 10.18 -4.51 -5.31
C ALA A 152 10.83 -3.61 -4.25
N VAL A 153 11.65 -4.18 -3.36
CA VAL A 153 12.26 -3.43 -2.27
C VAL A 153 13.79 -3.41 -2.38
N ASP A 154 14.37 -2.25 -2.10
CA ASP A 154 15.80 -2.10 -1.84
C ASP A 154 15.98 -1.81 -0.36
N LEU A 155 16.39 -2.85 0.38
CA LEU A 155 16.60 -2.76 1.83
C LEU A 155 17.86 -1.98 2.21
N GLN A 156 18.82 -1.81 1.29
CA GLN A 156 20.01 -1.01 1.57
C GLN A 156 19.69 0.49 1.48
N GLN A 157 18.84 0.86 0.54
CA GLN A 157 18.43 2.25 0.32
C GLN A 157 17.16 2.63 1.07
N GLY A 158 16.47 1.65 1.66
CA GLY A 158 15.22 1.83 2.39
C GLY A 158 14.06 2.23 1.47
N LEU A 159 13.96 1.59 0.29
CA LEU A 159 13.00 1.97 -0.74
C LEU A 159 12.06 0.83 -1.11
N ALA A 160 10.82 1.20 -1.43
CA ALA A 160 9.86 0.34 -2.09
C ALA A 160 9.51 0.93 -3.46
N THR A 161 9.42 0.09 -4.48
CA THR A 161 9.17 0.50 -5.87
C THR A 161 8.05 -0.33 -6.48
N ARG A 162 7.22 0.31 -7.30
CA ARG A 162 6.12 -0.31 -8.03
C ARG A 162 5.85 0.45 -9.31
N GLY A 163 5.98 -0.23 -10.45
CA GLY A 163 5.95 0.43 -11.75
C GLY A 163 7.02 1.52 -11.85
N SER A 164 6.62 2.75 -12.18
CA SER A 164 7.52 3.91 -12.28
C SER A 164 7.63 4.72 -10.98
N LYS A 165 6.98 4.28 -9.90
CA LYS A 165 6.92 5.00 -8.63
C LYS A 165 7.84 4.38 -7.60
N ALA A 166 8.39 5.22 -6.74
CA ALA A 166 9.21 4.81 -5.60
C ALA A 166 8.75 5.55 -4.35
N TRP A 167 8.80 4.85 -3.23
CA TRP A 167 8.45 5.38 -1.91
C TRP A 167 9.58 5.12 -0.93
N ARG A 168 9.85 6.11 -0.09
CA ARG A 168 10.77 5.99 1.04
C ARG A 168 9.97 6.09 2.34
N PRO A 169 9.81 4.99 3.09
CA PRO A 169 9.23 5.04 4.43
C PRO A 169 10.05 5.93 5.36
N ASP A 170 9.38 6.61 6.28
CA ASP A 170 10.05 7.44 7.31
C ASP A 170 10.83 6.58 8.33
N ARG A 171 10.43 5.31 8.46
CA ARG A 171 11.07 4.30 9.30
C ARG A 171 12.00 3.43 8.47
N ASP A 172 13.05 2.91 9.10
CA ASP A 172 14.00 2.02 8.41
C ASP A 172 13.30 0.75 7.90
N LEU A 173 13.17 0.65 6.57
CA LEU A 173 12.49 -0.45 5.90
C LEU A 173 13.15 -1.79 6.22
N LYS A 174 14.48 -1.84 6.35
CA LYS A 174 15.19 -3.07 6.69
C LYS A 174 14.77 -3.57 8.07
N THR A 175 14.80 -2.69 9.07
CA THR A 175 14.38 -3.04 10.45
C THR A 175 12.93 -3.51 10.50
N LEU A 176 12.02 -2.88 9.74
CA LEU A 176 10.61 -3.29 9.68
C LEU A 176 10.45 -4.69 9.06
N VAL A 177 11.15 -4.96 7.97
CA VAL A 177 11.15 -6.26 7.29
C VAL A 177 11.77 -7.34 8.18
N ASP A 178 12.89 -7.05 8.84
CA ASP A 178 13.50 -7.95 9.80
C ASP A 178 12.50 -8.28 10.94
N ALA A 179 11.85 -7.27 11.52
CA ALA A 179 10.85 -7.47 12.58
C ALA A 179 9.66 -8.34 12.12
N ALA A 180 9.18 -8.16 10.89
CA ALA A 180 8.07 -8.93 10.33
C ALA A 180 8.45 -10.40 10.00
N THR A 181 9.74 -10.68 9.79
CA THR A 181 10.23 -12.03 9.42
C THR A 181 10.79 -12.84 10.59
N VAL A 182 10.97 -12.23 11.76
CA VAL A 182 11.32 -12.95 13.00
C VAL A 182 10.16 -13.86 13.39
N ARG A 183 10.39 -15.17 13.39
CA ARG A 183 9.38 -16.14 13.85
C ARG A 183 9.00 -15.85 15.31
N PRO A 184 7.70 -15.82 15.66
CA PRO A 184 7.30 -15.82 17.06
C PRO A 184 7.86 -17.08 17.73
N ARG A 185 8.54 -16.88 18.88
CA ARG A 185 9.04 -17.97 19.71
C ARG A 185 7.94 -18.57 20.57
#